data_AF-A0A523EAG0-F1
#
_entry.id   AF-A0A523EAG0-F1
#
_cell.length_a   1.000
_cell.length_b   1.000
_cell.length_c   1.000
_cell.angle_alpha   90.00
_cell.angle_beta   90.00
_cell.angle_gamma   90.00
#
_symmetry.space_group_name_H-M   'P 1'
#
loop_
_entity.id
_entity.type
_entity.pdbx_description
1 polymer ?
#
loop_
_entity_poly.entity_id
_entity_poly.type
_entity_poly.pdbx_seq_one_letter_code
_entity_poly.pdbx_strand_id
1 'polypeptide(L)'
;MPLISLADQERLRTELANKLESPVRVELERHARDKNCKPCEQSEELLQEITALSTTLTLHTRLTTSELAPAIRLVGKARGQVRFLGVPAGYELPSLIEALVDVSRGQTELSETARGQLNALSHRVQVRVFTTPT
;
A
#
# COMPACT_ATOMS: atom_id res chain seq x y z
N MET A 1 0.67 -18.32 -12.08
CA MET A 1 0.67 -18.82 -10.68
C MET A 1 0.49 -17.60 -9.80
N PRO A 2 -0.29 -17.67 -8.72
CA PRO A 2 -0.45 -16.52 -7.85
C PRO A 2 0.89 -16.14 -7.20
N LEU A 3 1.12 -14.84 -7.04
CA LEU A 3 2.30 -14.30 -6.36
C LEU A 3 2.25 -14.59 -4.85
N ILE A 4 1.04 -14.63 -4.28
CA ILE A 4 0.79 -15.01 -2.89
C ILE A 4 0.32 -16.46 -2.84
N SER A 5 0.93 -17.27 -1.98
CA SER A 5 0.53 -18.68 -1.81
C SER A 5 -0.93 -18.77 -1.35
N LEU A 6 -1.65 -19.85 -1.72
CA LEU A 6 -3.05 -20.03 -1.30
C LEU A 6 -3.20 -20.05 0.23
N ALA A 7 -2.25 -20.65 0.95
CA ALA A 7 -2.25 -20.67 2.40
C ALA A 7 -2.12 -19.26 3.00
N ASP A 8 -1.26 -18.41 2.41
CA ASP A 8 -1.12 -17.03 2.85
C ASP A 8 -2.31 -16.16 2.47
N GLN A 9 -2.96 -16.41 1.33
CA GLN A 9 -4.19 -15.72 0.95
C GLN A 9 -5.32 -15.94 1.96
N GLU A 10 -5.50 -17.17 2.48
CA GLU A 10 -6.51 -17.43 3.51
C GLU A 10 -6.21 -16.72 4.83
N ARG A 11 -4.93 -16.67 5.22
CA ARG A 11 -4.49 -15.93 6.40
C ARG A 11 -4.75 -14.44 6.24
N LEU A 12 -4.33 -13.86 5.12
CA LEU A 12 -4.53 -12.46 4.79
C LEU A 12 -6.02 -12.10 4.71
N ARG A 13 -6.86 -12.97 4.13
CA ARG A 13 -8.30 -12.75 4.10
C ARG A 13 -8.89 -12.60 5.51
N THR A 14 -8.52 -13.51 6.40
CA THR A 14 -8.97 -13.47 7.80
C THR A 14 -8.46 -12.21 8.50
N GLU A 15 -7.19 -11.87 8.31
CA GLU A 15 -6.57 -10.70 8.93
C GLU A 15 -7.20 -9.39 8.45
N LEU A 16 -7.34 -9.21 7.12
CA LEU A 16 -7.93 -8.03 6.53
C LEU A 16 -9.40 -7.87 6.93
N ALA A 17 -10.17 -8.97 6.99
CA ALA A 17 -11.56 -8.94 7.45
C ALA A 17 -11.70 -8.45 8.90
N ASN A 18 -10.74 -8.82 9.77
CA ASN A 18 -10.76 -8.44 11.18
C ASN A 18 -10.20 -7.04 11.44
N LYS A 19 -9.25 -6.58 10.62
CA LYS A 19 -8.48 -5.37 10.89
C LYS A 19 -8.95 -4.13 10.11
N LEU A 20 -9.54 -4.29 8.92
CA LEU A 20 -10.02 -3.16 8.12
C LEU A 20 -11.34 -2.61 8.68
N GLU A 21 -11.37 -1.30 8.93
CA GLU A 21 -12.53 -0.61 9.55
C GLU A 21 -13.27 0.32 8.57
N SER A 22 -12.63 0.72 7.48
CA SER A 22 -13.20 1.63 6.48
C SER A 22 -12.64 1.33 5.09
N PRO A 23 -13.37 1.70 4.01
CA PRO A 23 -12.91 1.44 2.65
C PRO A 23 -11.55 2.08 2.35
N VAL A 24 -10.69 1.34 1.65
CA VAL A 24 -9.39 1.82 1.18
C VAL A 24 -9.33 1.71 -0.34
N ARG A 25 -8.99 2.84 -0.97
CA ARG A 25 -8.66 2.89 -2.39
C ARG A 25 -7.16 2.76 -2.56
N VAL A 26 -6.76 1.74 -3.30
CA VAL A 26 -5.40 1.49 -3.75
C VAL A 26 -5.27 2.06 -5.16
N GLU A 27 -4.51 3.13 -5.31
CA GLU A 27 -4.27 3.77 -6.60
C GLU A 27 -2.91 3.34 -7.14
N LEU A 28 -2.89 2.60 -8.25
CA LEU A 28 -1.68 2.20 -8.96
C LEU A 28 -1.43 3.13 -10.15
N GLU A 29 -0.28 3.76 -10.17
CA GLU A 29 0.21 4.57 -11.28
C GLU A 29 1.19 3.73 -12.12
N ARG A 30 0.83 3.46 -13.38
CA ARG A 30 1.67 2.74 -14.34
C ARG A 30 2.32 3.70 -15.34
N HIS A 31 3.51 3.37 -15.81
CA HIS A 31 4.19 4.21 -16.80
C HIS A 31 3.45 4.17 -18.15
N ALA A 32 3.14 5.34 -18.72
CA ALA A 32 2.32 5.46 -19.93
C ALA A 32 3.06 5.04 -21.20
N ARG A 33 4.39 5.19 -21.23
CA ARG A 33 5.22 4.96 -22.42
C ARG A 33 5.93 3.60 -22.41
N ASP A 34 6.08 3.00 -21.24
CA ASP A 34 6.74 1.70 -21.12
C ASP A 34 5.70 0.57 -21.10
N LYS A 35 5.41 0.04 -22.28
CA LYS A 35 4.50 -1.09 -22.46
C LYS A 35 5.06 -2.41 -21.88
N ASN A 36 6.36 -2.48 -21.60
CA ASN A 36 7.04 -3.67 -21.09
C ASN A 36 7.55 -3.46 -19.65
N CYS A 37 6.89 -2.57 -18.90
CA CYS A 37 7.23 -2.31 -17.50
C CYS A 37 6.89 -3.53 -16.63
N LYS A 38 7.82 -4.50 -16.54
CA LYS A 38 7.68 -5.70 -15.71
C LYS A 38 7.34 -5.37 -14.25
N PRO A 39 7.96 -4.36 -13.60
CA PRO A 39 7.58 -3.99 -12.24
C PRO A 39 6.13 -3.50 -12.15
N CYS A 40 5.62 -2.82 -13.18
CA CYS A 40 4.24 -2.34 -13.22
C CYS A 40 3.26 -3.52 -13.31
N GLU A 41 3.56 -4.52 -14.14
CA GLU A 41 2.76 -5.75 -14.28
C GLU A 41 2.74 -6.53 -12.96
N GLN A 42 3.92 -6.78 -12.38
CA GLN A 42 4.02 -7.49 -11.11
C GLN A 42 3.31 -6.76 -9.96
N SER A 43 3.40 -5.42 -9.92
CA SER A 43 2.67 -4.62 -8.92
C SER A 43 1.16 -4.71 -9.13
N GLU A 44 0.68 -4.70 -10.37
CA GLU A 44 -0.75 -4.83 -10.66
C GLU A 44 -1.28 -6.22 -10.28
N GLU A 45 -0.59 -7.29 -10.66
CA GLU A 45 -0.95 -8.67 -10.29
C GLU A 45 -1.03 -8.83 -8.77
N LEU A 46 -0.01 -8.35 -8.05
CA LEU A 46 0.02 -8.40 -6.58
C LEU A 46 -1.15 -7.65 -5.96
N LEU A 47 -1.43 -6.42 -6.42
CA LEU A 47 -2.52 -5.62 -5.88
C LEU A 47 -3.89 -6.18 -6.25
N GLN A 48 -4.04 -6.80 -7.43
CA GLN A 48 -5.27 -7.52 -7.79
C GLN A 48 -5.51 -8.69 -6.85
N GLU A 49 -4.47 -9.49 -6.55
CA GLU A 49 -4.58 -10.57 -5.57
C GLU A 49 -4.99 -10.04 -4.19
N ILE A 50 -4.34 -8.99 -3.68
CA ILE A 50 -4.63 -8.43 -2.35
C ILE A 50 -6.03 -7.81 -2.29
N THR A 51 -6.40 -7.00 -3.27
CA THR A 51 -7.72 -6.33 -3.27
C THR A 51 -8.87 -7.33 -3.48
N ALA A 52 -8.63 -8.47 -4.12
CA ALA A 52 -9.61 -9.55 -4.21
C ALA A 52 -9.87 -10.28 -2.87
N LEU A 53 -8.99 -10.12 -1.88
CA LEU A 53 -9.17 -10.74 -0.55
C LEU A 53 -10.19 -10.01 0.33
N SER A 54 -10.57 -8.77 0.01
CA SER A 54 -11.51 -7.99 0.81
C SER A 54 -12.34 -7.02 -0.01
N THR A 55 -13.66 -7.01 0.21
CA THR A 55 -14.60 -6.09 -0.45
C THR A 55 -14.43 -4.63 -0.02
N THR A 56 -13.68 -4.38 1.06
CA THR A 56 -13.36 -3.03 1.55
C THR A 56 -12.19 -2.39 0.80
N LEU A 57 -11.47 -3.16 -0.01
CA LEU A 57 -10.35 -2.69 -0.81
C LEU A 57 -10.79 -2.52 -2.27
N THR A 58 -10.35 -1.43 -2.90
CA THR A 58 -10.61 -1.18 -4.32
C THR A 58 -9.33 -0.79 -5.03
N LEU A 59 -9.06 -1.40 -6.19
CA LEU A 59 -7.90 -1.09 -7.02
C LEU A 59 -8.31 -0.14 -8.15
N HIS A 60 -7.56 0.96 -8.29
CA HIS A 60 -7.70 1.91 -9.39
C HIS A 60 -6.36 2.07 -10.10
N THR A 61 -6.30 1.68 -11.37
CA THR A 61 -5.10 1.86 -12.18
C THR A 61 -5.20 3.15 -13.01
N ARG A 62 -4.12 3.95 -13.04
CA ARG A 62 -3.98 5.13 -13.90
C ARG A 62 -2.63 5.17 -14.58
N LEU A 63 -2.55 5.84 -15.71
CA LEU A 63 -1.29 6.07 -16.41
C LEU A 63 -0.59 7.34 -15.89
N THR A 64 0.74 7.34 -15.90
CA THR A 64 1.60 8.46 -15.53
C THR A 64 2.83 8.52 -16.43
N THR A 65 3.41 9.71 -16.61
CA THR A 65 4.69 9.92 -17.30
C THR A 65 5.86 10.03 -16.32
N SER A 66 5.62 9.74 -15.03
CA SER A 66 6.64 9.75 -13.98
C SER A 66 7.58 8.55 -14.14
N GLU A 67 8.89 8.82 -14.13
CA GLU A 67 9.95 7.80 -14.13
C GLU A 67 9.99 6.98 -12.82
N LEU A 68 9.27 7.42 -11.78
CA LEU A 68 9.14 6.69 -10.51
C LEU A 68 8.00 5.65 -10.52
N ALA A 69 7.39 5.40 -11.68
CA ALA A 69 6.39 4.35 -11.81
C ALA A 69 7.04 2.95 -11.77
N PRO A 70 6.37 1.93 -11.20
CA PRO A 70 5.03 1.98 -10.61
C PRO A 70 5.00 2.72 -9.27
N ALA A 71 3.94 3.49 -9.04
CA ALA A 71 3.71 4.15 -7.76
C ALA A 71 2.34 3.75 -7.22
N ILE A 72 2.30 3.29 -5.98
CA ILE A 72 1.10 2.82 -5.30
C ILE A 72 0.77 3.82 -4.21
N ARG A 73 -0.45 4.34 -4.22
CA ARG A 73 -0.94 5.26 -3.18
C ARG A 73 -2.11 4.62 -2.46
N LEU A 74 -2.08 4.69 -1.14
CA LEU A 74 -3.17 4.23 -0.30
C LEU A 74 -4.01 5.44 0.13
N VAL A 75 -5.31 5.36 -0.11
CA VAL A 75 -6.27 6.42 0.22
C VAL A 75 -7.39 5.83 1.08
N GLY A 76 -7.53 6.34 2.29
CA GLY A 76 -8.55 5.89 3.26
C GLY A 76 -8.85 6.99 4.26
N LYS A 77 -9.11 6.61 5.51
CA LYS A 77 -9.48 7.53 6.60
C LYS A 77 -8.28 8.32 7.15
N ALA A 78 -7.06 7.81 6.99
CA ALA A 78 -5.85 8.49 7.43
C ALA A 78 -5.67 9.85 6.72
N ARG A 79 -5.21 10.87 7.48
CA ARG A 79 -4.95 12.23 6.96
C ARG A 79 -3.68 12.32 6.10
N GLY A 80 -2.74 11.38 6.30
CA GLY A 80 -1.46 11.35 5.59
C GLY A 80 -1.55 10.71 4.20
N GLN A 81 -0.45 10.79 3.44
CA GLN A 81 -0.30 10.07 2.18
C GLN A 81 0.81 9.03 2.32
N VAL A 82 0.46 7.75 2.21
CA VAL A 82 1.43 6.66 2.12
C VAL A 82 1.59 6.29 0.65
N ARG A 83 2.84 6.17 0.19
CA ARG A 83 3.18 5.76 -1.17
C ARG A 83 4.28 4.71 -1.17
N PHE A 84 4.10 3.68 -1.99
CA PHE A 84 5.14 2.72 -2.34
C PHE A 84 5.59 3.02 -3.78
N LEU A 85 6.90 3.08 -4.01
CA LEU A 85 7.48 3.27 -5.34
C LEU A 85 8.24 1.99 -5.69
N GLY A 86 7.84 1.32 -6.78
CA GLY A 86 8.28 -0.04 -7.10
C GLY A 86 7.32 -1.12 -6.60
N VAL A 87 7.76 -2.38 -6.66
CA VAL A 87 6.95 -3.56 -6.29
C VAL A 87 7.08 -3.83 -4.78
N PRO A 88 5.99 -3.75 -3.98
CA PRO A 88 6.02 -4.02 -2.55
C PRO A 88 5.84 -5.52 -2.27
N ALA A 89 6.76 -6.34 -2.80
CA ALA A 89 6.75 -7.80 -2.65
C ALA A 89 7.85 -8.29 -1.69
N GLY A 90 7.85 -9.59 -1.39
CA GLY A 90 8.85 -10.20 -0.51
C GLY A 90 8.71 -9.70 0.93
N TYR A 91 9.83 -9.25 1.53
CA TYR A 91 9.86 -8.74 2.91
C TYR A 91 9.05 -7.45 3.13
N GLU A 92 8.67 -6.75 2.06
CA GLU A 92 7.87 -5.53 2.12
C GLU A 92 6.35 -5.79 2.03
N LEU A 93 5.93 -7.02 1.68
CA LEU A 93 4.51 -7.36 1.62
C LEU A 93 3.81 -7.14 2.97
N PRO A 94 4.36 -7.59 4.12
CA PRO A 94 3.76 -7.29 5.42
C PRO A 94 3.58 -5.79 5.68
N SER A 95 4.56 -4.96 5.30
CA SER A 95 4.48 -3.51 5.45
C SER A 95 3.38 -2.88 4.60
N LEU A 96 3.11 -3.41 3.40
CA LEU A 96 1.94 -3.01 2.61
C LEU A 96 0.63 -3.38 3.32
N ILE A 97 0.52 -4.58 3.88
CA ILE A 97 -0.68 -5.05 4.59
C ILE A 97 -0.95 -4.18 5.84
N GLU A 98 0.08 -3.90 6.64
CA GLU A 98 -0.02 -3.00 7.80
C GLU A 98 -0.44 -1.59 7.36
N ALA A 99 0.14 -1.06 6.29
CA ALA A 99 -0.22 0.25 5.78
C ALA A 99 -1.69 0.32 5.30
N LEU A 100 -2.23 -0.75 4.70
CA LEU A 100 -3.66 -0.83 4.36
C LEU A 100 -4.53 -0.76 5.62
N VAL A 101 -4.16 -1.47 6.68
CA VAL A 101 -4.86 -1.44 7.96
C VAL A 101 -4.82 -0.04 8.59
N ASP A 102 -3.65 0.57 8.71
CA ASP A 102 -3.51 1.91 9.30
C ASP A 102 -4.26 2.98 8.52
N VAL A 103 -4.20 2.92 7.18
CA VAL A 103 -4.93 3.85 6.30
C VAL A 103 -6.44 3.64 6.40
N SER A 104 -6.89 2.40 6.56
CA SER A 104 -8.30 2.06 6.80
C SER A 104 -8.80 2.63 8.12
N ARG A 105 -8.08 2.40 9.21
CA ARG A 105 -8.49 2.82 10.57
C ARG A 105 -8.33 4.33 10.79
N GLY A 106 -7.35 4.94 10.13
CA GLY A 106 -6.99 6.35 10.31
C GLY A 106 -6.24 6.63 11.62
N GLN A 107 -5.66 5.60 12.22
CA GLN A 107 -4.88 5.65 13.46
C GLN A 107 -3.66 4.73 13.35
N THR A 108 -2.65 4.96 14.20
CA THR A 108 -1.41 4.17 14.23
C THR A 108 -1.22 3.55 15.63
N GLU A 109 -0.26 2.66 15.82
CA GLU A 109 0.06 2.12 17.15
C GLU A 109 1.05 2.99 17.95
N LEU A 110 1.32 4.21 17.47
CA LEU A 110 2.23 5.14 18.16
C LEU A 110 1.68 5.57 19.52
N SER A 111 2.58 5.65 20.51
CA SER A 111 2.25 6.14 21.85
C SER A 111 1.72 7.58 21.82
N GLU A 112 0.94 7.96 22.83
CA GLU A 112 0.41 9.32 22.95
C GLU A 112 1.53 10.36 22.98
N THR A 113 2.64 10.06 23.66
CA THR A 113 3.84 10.89 23.68
C THR A 113 4.40 11.13 22.28
N ALA A 114 4.57 10.07 21.48
CA ALA A 114 5.08 10.19 20.11
C ALA A 114 4.11 10.96 19.20
N ARG A 115 2.80 10.69 19.30
CA ARG A 115 1.78 11.43 18.57
C ARG A 115 1.78 12.92 18.93
N GLY A 116 1.94 13.25 20.21
CA GLY A 116 2.05 14.62 20.70
C GLY A 116 3.24 15.36 20.08
N GLN A 117 4.41 14.71 20.05
CA GLN A 117 5.62 15.26 19.41
C GLN A 117 5.44 15.46 17.90
N LEU A 118 4.84 14.49 17.20
CA LEU A 118 4.59 14.58 15.76
C LEU A 118 3.54 15.65 15.42
N ASN A 119 2.52 15.83 16.25
CA ASN A 119 1.51 16.88 16.06
C ASN A 119 2.06 18.30 16.28
N ALA A 120 3.18 18.45 17.00
CA ALA A 120 3.84 19.74 17.20
C ALA A 120 4.69 20.18 16.00
N LEU A 121 4.87 19.32 14.98
CA LEU A 121 5.61 19.67 13.77
C LEU A 121 4.86 20.74 12.98
N SER A 122 5.47 21.92 12.86
CA SER A 122 4.90 23.10 12.20
C SER A 122 5.12 23.15 10.68
N HIS A 123 5.84 22.18 10.12
CA HIS A 123 6.18 22.13 8.71
C HIS A 123 5.88 20.77 8.11
N ARG A 124 5.73 20.73 6.78
CA ARG A 124 5.48 19.50 6.05
C ARG A 124 6.71 18.61 6.10
N VAL A 125 6.57 17.42 6.68
CA VAL A 125 7.62 16.39 6.68
C VAL A 125 7.34 15.38 5.57
N GLN A 126 8.38 15.05 4.80
CA GLN A 126 8.36 13.96 3.84
C GLN A 126 9.42 12.94 4.24
N VAL A 127 8.98 11.77 4.69
CA VAL A 127 9.86 10.63 4.97
C VAL A 127 10.01 9.80 3.70
N ARG A 128 11.26 9.46 3.34
CA ARG A 128 11.58 8.55 2.23
C ARG A 128 12.45 7.43 2.79
N VAL A 129 11.96 6.20 2.66
CA VAL A 129 12.67 4.99 3.05
C VAL A 129 13.04 4.27 1.76
N PHE A 130 14.31 3.88 1.64
CA PHE A 130 14.81 3.12 0.50
C PHE A 130 15.14 1.72 1.00
N THR A 131 14.50 0.72 0.40
CA THR A 131 14.68 -0.69 0.76
C THR A 131 15.07 -1.50 -0.46
N THR A 132 15.65 -2.66 -0.21
CA THR A 132 15.88 -3.69 -1.23
C THR A 132 14.94 -4.85 -0.95
N PRO A 133 14.36 -5.51 -1.97
CA PRO A 133 13.45 -6.64 -1.77
C PRO A 133 14.09 -7.89 -1.12
N THR A 134 15.41 -7.87 -0.90
CA THR A 134 16.27 -8.93 -0.38
C THR A 134 16.89 -8.55 0.94
#